data_AF-A0A015LDA1-F1
#
_entry.id   AF-A0A015LDA1-F1
#
_cell.length_a   1.000
_cell.length_b   1.000
_cell.length_c   1.000
_cell.angle_alpha   90.00
_cell.angle_beta   90.00
_cell.angle_gamma   90.00
#
_symmetry.space_group_name_H-M   'P 1'
#
loop_
_entity.id
_entity.type
_entity.pdbx_description
1 polymer ?
#
loop_
_entity_poly.entity_id
_entity_poly.type
_entity_poly.pdbx_seq_one_letter_code
_entity_poly.pdbx_strand_id
1 'polypeptide(L)'
;MQWLFWEQFSHEPNFSSLRFWITLLDKGDDPQYLDKINERQIKGYEALNVMEDHLNKEDWLVANRFTIADIALYAYTHCAEEAGYSIDSFPKIKSWLRRIENMPGYVPIDD
;
A
#
# COMPACT_ATOMS: atom_id res chain seq x y z
N MET A 1 8.34 13.03 9.25
CA MET A 1 6.89 13.15 9.44
C MET A 1 6.11 13.20 8.13
N GLN A 2 6.62 13.80 7.04
CA GLN A 2 5.91 13.89 5.75
C GLN A 2 5.26 12.57 5.30
N TRP A 3 6.00 11.46 5.30
CA TRP A 3 5.48 10.14 4.91
C TRP A 3 4.34 9.63 5.79
N LEU A 4 4.36 9.87 7.11
CA LEU A 4 3.30 9.41 8.00
C LEU A 4 1.99 10.17 7.76
N PHE A 5 2.06 11.48 7.54
CA PHE A 5 0.88 12.26 7.18
C PHE A 5 0.38 11.90 5.78
N TRP A 6 1.30 11.77 4.82
CA TRP A 6 0.95 11.37 3.46
C TRP A 6 0.29 9.99 3.42
N GLU A 7 0.79 9.03 4.21
CA GLU A 7 0.20 7.70 4.33
C GLU A 7 -1.28 7.79 4.75
N GLN A 8 -1.60 8.54 5.81
CA GLN A 8 -2.97 8.72 6.31
C GLN A 8 -3.90 9.48 5.35
N PHE A 9 -3.38 10.38 4.51
CA PHE A 9 -4.22 11.21 3.63
C PHE A 9 -4.33 10.68 2.20
N SER A 10 -3.32 9.97 1.72
CA SER A 10 -3.17 9.65 0.30
C SER A 10 -3.00 8.15 0.03
N HIS A 11 -2.48 7.38 0.98
CA HIS A 11 -2.30 5.94 0.82
C HIS A 11 -3.43 5.17 1.52
N GLU A 12 -3.45 5.17 2.86
CA GLU A 12 -4.35 4.38 3.71
C GLU A 12 -5.81 4.41 3.25
N PRO A 13 -6.44 5.57 3.01
CA PRO A 13 -7.88 5.60 2.73
C PRO A 13 -8.26 4.90 1.43
N ASN A 14 -7.31 4.77 0.50
CA ASN A 14 -7.51 4.14 -0.80
C ASN A 14 -7.28 2.62 -0.74
N PHE A 15 -6.50 2.13 0.22
CA PHE A 15 -6.26 0.70 0.41
C PHE A 15 -7.25 0.10 1.40
N SER A 16 -7.40 0.71 2.58
CA SER A 16 -8.25 0.20 3.65
C SER A 16 -9.72 0.13 3.25
N SER A 17 -10.24 1.20 2.62
CA SER A 17 -11.62 1.25 2.14
C SER A 17 -11.89 0.19 1.08
N LEU A 18 -10.96 0.01 0.13
CA LEU A 18 -11.11 -1.00 -0.92
C LEU A 18 -11.03 -2.40 -0.35
N ARG A 19 -10.06 -2.71 0.50
CA ARG A 19 -9.96 -4.00 1.19
C ARG A 19 -11.26 -4.31 1.95
N PHE A 20 -11.80 -3.32 2.65
CA PHE A 20 -13.06 -3.49 3.38
C PHE A 20 -14.25 -3.76 2.44
N TRP A 21 -14.41 -3.01 1.36
CA TRP A 21 -15.53 -3.19 0.43
C TRP A 21 -15.41 -4.45 -0.42
N ILE A 22 -14.23 -4.71 -0.99
CA ILE A 22 -13.99 -5.82 -1.92
C ILE A 22 -13.88 -7.13 -1.15
N THR A 23 -12.94 -7.22 -0.20
CA THR A 23 -12.57 -8.49 0.43
C THR A 23 -13.45 -8.83 1.64
N LEU A 24 -13.75 -7.84 2.50
CA LEU A 24 -14.47 -8.12 3.74
C LEU A 24 -16.00 -8.10 3.59
N LEU A 25 -16.54 -7.28 2.68
CA LEU A 25 -17.98 -7.18 2.44
C LEU A 25 -18.46 -7.87 1.15
N ASP A 26 -17.54 -8.38 0.33
CA ASP A 26 -17.84 -9.02 -0.96
C ASP A 26 -18.69 -8.12 -1.87
N LYS A 27 -18.29 -6.84 -1.99
CA LYS A 27 -18.98 -5.79 -2.78
C LYS A 27 -18.24 -5.37 -4.05
N GLY A 28 -17.26 -6.16 -4.49
CA GLY A 28 -16.48 -5.87 -5.69
C GLY A 28 -17.33 -5.63 -6.95
N ASP A 29 -18.43 -6.39 -7.08
CA ASP A 29 -19.34 -6.33 -8.23
C ASP A 29 -20.67 -5.58 -7.94
N ASP A 30 -20.84 -5.01 -6.74
CA ASP A 30 -22.08 -4.30 -6.37
C ASP A 30 -22.15 -2.94 -7.10
N PRO A 31 -23.18 -2.70 -7.94
CA PRO A 31 -23.30 -1.45 -8.71
C PRO A 31 -23.30 -0.18 -7.85
N GLN A 32 -23.67 -0.26 -6.56
CA GLN A 32 -23.65 0.88 -5.65
C GLN A 32 -22.24 1.28 -5.19
N TYR A 33 -21.26 0.38 -5.36
CA TYR A 33 -19.87 0.57 -4.93
C TYR A 33 -18.92 0.83 -6.09
N LEU A 34 -19.27 0.44 -7.33
CA LEU A 34 -18.39 0.53 -8.50
C LEU A 34 -17.74 1.91 -8.69
N ASP A 35 -18.52 2.99 -8.62
CA ASP A 35 -17.97 4.35 -8.79
C ASP A 35 -16.97 4.72 -7.69
N LYS A 36 -17.25 4.33 -6.44
CA LYS A 36 -16.37 4.57 -5.30
C LYS A 36 -15.12 3.71 -5.39
N ILE A 37 -15.26 2.46 -5.82
CA ILE A 37 -14.15 1.53 -6.03
C ILE A 37 -13.22 2.09 -7.10
N ASN A 38 -13.76 2.49 -8.25
CA ASN A 38 -12.99 3.08 -9.35
C ASN A 38 -12.24 4.34 -8.90
N GLU A 39 -12.90 5.25 -8.18
CA GLU A 39 -12.25 6.46 -7.66
C GLU A 39 -11.07 6.13 -6.73
N ARG A 40 -11.26 5.18 -5.80
CA ARG A 40 -10.20 4.75 -4.87
C ARG A 40 -9.08 4.00 -5.57
N GLN A 41 -9.39 3.17 -6.56
CA GLN A 41 -8.39 2.48 -7.36
C GLN A 41 -7.47 3.47 -8.08
N ILE A 42 -8.03 4.49 -8.74
CA ILE A 42 -7.22 5.53 -9.39
C ILE A 42 -6.27 6.18 -8.39
N LYS A 43 -6.79 6.66 -7.24
CA LYS A 43 -5.99 7.33 -6.21
C LYS A 43 -4.95 6.41 -5.55
N GLY A 44 -5.25 5.13 -5.39
CA GLY A 44 -4.27 4.18 -4.85
C GLY A 44 -3.16 3.86 -5.83
N TYR A 45 -3.44 3.73 -7.13
CA TYR A 45 -2.38 3.60 -8.13
C TYR A 45 -1.52 4.88 -8.22
N GLU A 46 -2.10 6.07 -8.06
CA GLU A 46 -1.33 7.31 -7.91
C GLU A 46 -0.40 7.25 -6.69
N ALA A 47 -0.89 6.75 -5.55
CA ALA A 47 -0.08 6.58 -4.35
C ALA A 47 1.06 5.55 -4.54
N LEU A 48 0.78 4.42 -5.20
CA LEU A 48 1.81 3.42 -5.56
C LEU A 48 2.88 4.03 -6.48
N ASN A 49 2.49 4.84 -7.47
CA ASN A 49 3.46 5.53 -8.33
C ASN A 49 4.39 6.46 -7.52
N VAL A 50 3.85 7.23 -6.56
CA VAL A 50 4.67 8.09 -5.68
C VAL A 50 5.66 7.26 -4.86
N MET A 51 5.23 6.12 -4.31
CA MET A 51 6.12 5.23 -3.57
C MET A 51 7.21 4.62 -4.46
N GLU A 52 6.83 4.12 -5.64
CA GLU A 52 7.74 3.52 -6.61
C GLU A 52 8.80 4.52 -7.08
N ASP A 53 8.41 5.75 -7.39
CA ASP A 53 9.32 6.83 -7.80
C ASP A 53 10.34 7.20 -6.71
N HIS A 54 9.93 7.15 -5.45
CA HIS A 54 10.82 7.35 -4.30
C HIS A 54 11.77 6.16 -4.14
N LEU A 55 11.22 4.94 -4.11
CA LEU A 55 11.98 3.70 -3.92
C LEU A 55 12.89 3.35 -5.11
N ASN A 56 12.72 4.03 -6.25
CA ASN A 56 13.65 3.96 -7.35
C ASN A 56 14.97 4.70 -7.07
N LYS A 57 14.97 5.64 -6.11
CA LYS A 57 16.14 6.46 -5.74
C LYS A 57 16.77 6.00 -4.43
N GLU A 58 15.96 5.53 -3.48
CA GLU A 58 16.38 5.17 -2.13
C GLU A 58 15.86 3.78 -1.77
N ASP A 59 16.59 3.02 -0.95
CA ASP A 59 16.12 1.70 -0.49
C ASP A 59 14.98 1.79 0.53
N TRP A 60 14.93 2.90 1.28
CA TRP A 60 13.98 3.14 2.38
C TRP A 60 13.31 4.50 2.24
N LEU A 61 12.15 4.68 2.90
CA LEU A 61 11.37 5.90 2.77
C LEU A 61 12.04 7.14 3.40
N VAL A 62 12.87 6.96 4.43
CA VAL A 62 13.46 8.08 5.17
C VAL A 62 14.93 7.81 5.51
N ALA A 63 15.79 8.80 5.21
CA ALA A 63 17.20 8.85 5.66
C ALA A 63 18.00 7.58 5.34
N ASN A 64 17.67 6.92 4.22
CA ASN A 64 18.27 5.68 3.73
C ASN A 64 18.41 4.59 4.82
N ARG A 65 17.42 4.48 5.72
CA ARG A 65 17.34 3.42 6.73
C ARG A 65 15.88 3.07 7.03
N PHE A 66 15.64 1.90 7.59
CA PHE A 66 14.32 1.51 8.06
C PHE A 66 13.81 2.41 9.19
N THR A 67 12.57 2.87 9.07
CA THR A 67 11.91 3.74 10.04
C THR A 67 10.43 3.39 10.22
N ILE A 68 9.76 4.09 11.14
CA ILE A 68 8.31 4.00 11.31
C ILE A 68 7.50 4.37 10.05
N ALA A 69 8.09 5.10 9.09
CA ALA A 69 7.43 5.36 7.82
C ALA A 69 7.27 4.07 6.99
N ASP A 70 8.29 3.21 7.02
CA ASP A 70 8.27 1.92 6.34
C ASP A 70 7.25 0.98 6.99
N ILE A 71 7.20 0.96 8.33
CA ILE A 71 6.19 0.20 9.08
C ILE A 71 4.77 0.66 8.73
N ALA A 72 4.53 1.97 8.71
CA ALA A 72 3.20 2.53 8.43
C ALA A 72 2.72 2.16 7.02
N LEU A 73 3.57 2.37 6.00
CA LEU A 73 3.18 2.05 4.63
C LEU A 73 3.11 0.54 4.36
N TYR A 74 3.94 -0.27 5.02
CA TYR A 74 3.92 -1.73 4.83
C TYR A 74 2.56 -2.34 5.16
N ALA A 75 1.89 -1.82 6.20
CA ALA A 75 0.66 -2.39 6.75
C ALA A 75 -0.44 -2.63 5.70
N TYR A 76 -0.66 -1.74 4.74
CA TYR A 76 -1.64 -1.96 3.67
C TYR A 76 -1.02 -2.26 2.30
N THR A 77 0.24 -1.88 2.07
CA THR A 77 0.90 -2.21 0.79
C THR A 77 1.19 -3.72 0.69
N HIS A 78 1.46 -4.42 1.80
CA HIS A 78 1.76 -5.87 1.76
C HIS A 78 0.56 -6.72 1.30
N CYS A 79 -0.66 -6.29 1.60
CA CYS A 79 -1.91 -6.96 1.22
C CYS A 79 -2.69 -6.19 0.13
N ALA A 80 -1.99 -5.44 -0.72
CA ALA A 80 -2.59 -4.60 -1.76
C ALA A 80 -3.53 -5.38 -2.71
N GLU A 81 -3.27 -6.66 -2.94
CA GLU A 81 -4.10 -7.53 -3.78
C GLU A 81 -5.52 -7.70 -3.23
N GLU A 82 -5.71 -7.69 -1.91
CA GLU A 82 -7.03 -7.74 -1.27
C GLU A 82 -7.82 -6.43 -1.43
N ALA A 83 -7.14 -5.35 -1.79
CA ALA A 83 -7.76 -4.10 -2.22
C ALA A 83 -7.93 -4.03 -3.75
N GLY A 84 -7.67 -5.12 -4.47
CA GLY A 84 -7.81 -5.21 -5.92
C GLY A 84 -6.68 -4.51 -6.70
N TYR A 85 -5.54 -4.21 -6.05
CA TYR A 85 -4.37 -3.69 -6.74
C TYR A 85 -3.46 -4.81 -7.19
N SER A 86 -2.99 -4.75 -8.44
CA SER A 86 -1.82 -5.52 -8.86
C SER A 86 -0.56 -4.70 -8.63
N ILE A 87 0.38 -5.23 -7.84
CA ILE A 87 1.70 -4.62 -7.63
C ILE A 87 2.76 -5.11 -8.64
N ASP A 88 2.35 -5.81 -9.70
CA ASP A 88 3.29 -6.42 -10.64
C ASP A 88 4.15 -5.39 -11.38
N SER A 89 3.55 -4.25 -11.70
CA SER A 89 4.19 -3.10 -12.35
C SER A 89 5.10 -2.29 -11.43
N PHE A 90 5.22 -2.64 -10.14
CA PHE A 90 5.95 -1.87 -9.12
C PHE A 90 7.11 -2.67 -8.52
N PRO A 91 8.19 -2.92 -9.29
CA PRO A 91 9.31 -3.75 -8.85
C PRO A 91 10.07 -3.20 -7.64
N LYS A 92 10.12 -1.89 -7.43
CA LYS A 92 10.79 -1.29 -6.27
C LYS A 92 9.98 -1.45 -5.00
N ILE A 93 8.65 -1.29 -5.08
CA ILE A 93 7.74 -1.65 -3.99
C ILE A 93 7.87 -3.14 -3.66
N LYS A 94 7.83 -4.06 -4.64
CA LYS A 94 8.01 -5.50 -4.39
C LYS A 94 9.35 -5.81 -3.71
N SER A 95 10.42 -5.15 -4.13
CA SER A 95 11.74 -5.30 -3.51
C SER A 95 11.76 -4.76 -2.07
N TRP A 96 11.07 -3.65 -1.82
CA TRP A 96 10.95 -3.04 -0.50
C TRP A 96 10.12 -3.90 0.47
N LEU A 97 8.98 -4.45 0.03
CA LEU A 97 8.18 -5.41 0.81
C LEU A 97 9.04 -6.61 1.24
N ARG A 98 9.72 -7.24 0.28
CA ARG A 98 10.64 -8.36 0.57
C ARG A 98 11.75 -7.97 1.52
N ARG A 99 12.29 -6.75 1.41
CA ARG A 99 13.35 -6.28 2.31
C ARG A 99 12.86 -6.20 3.76
N ILE A 100 11.62 -5.75 3.98
CA ILE A 100 10.99 -5.67 5.30
C ILE A 100 10.74 -7.08 5.87
N GLU A 101 10.19 -7.99 5.05
CA GLU A 101 9.92 -9.38 5.45
C GLU A 101 11.17 -10.16 5.87
N ASN A 102 12.34 -9.77 5.36
CA ASN A 102 13.63 -10.38 5.71
C ASN A 102 14.33 -9.70 6.90
N MET A 103 13.70 -8.71 7.56
CA MET A 103 14.31 -8.03 8.70
C MET A 103 14.32 -8.92 9.96
N PRO A 104 15.40 -8.88 10.78
CA PRO A 104 15.40 -9.54 12.08
C PRO A 104 14.25 -9.07 12.97
N GLY A 105 13.44 -10.02 13.46
CA GLY A 105 12.29 -9.73 14.31
C GLY A 105 11.01 -9.36 13.54
N TYR A 106 11.00 -9.47 12.20
CA TYR A 106 9.77 -9.41 11.43
C TYR A 106 8.81 -10.52 11.88
N VAL A 107 7.55 -10.14 12.07
CA VAL A 107 6.43 -11.05 12.35
C VAL A 107 5.42 -10.85 11.22
N PRO A 108 5.04 -11.92 10.49
CA PRO A 108 4.01 -11.84 9.47
C PRO A 108 2.71 -11.23 10.00
N ILE A 109 2.07 -10.43 9.17
CA ILE A 109 0.69 -9.98 9.41
C ILE A 109 -0.19 -11.02 8.71
N ASP A 110 -0.66 -11.99 9.48
CA ASP A 110 -1.60 -12.99 9.02
C ASP A 110 -3.04 -12.49 9.24
N ASP A 111 -3.95 -12.85 8.34
CA ASP A 111 -5.40 -12.62 8.48
C ASP A 111 -6.10 -13.62 9.42
#